data_AF-A0A936LJN9-F1
#
_entry.id   AF-A0A936LJN9-F1
#
_cell.length_a   1.000
_cell.length_b   1.000
_cell.length_c   1.000
_cell.angle_alpha   90.00
_cell.angle_beta   90.00
_cell.angle_gamma   90.00
#
_symmetry.space_group_name_H-M   'P 1'
#
loop_
_entity.id
_entity.type
_entity.pdbx_description
1 polymer ?
#
loop_
_entity_poly.entity_id
_entity_poly.type
_entity_poly.pdbx_seq_one_letter_code
_entity_poly.pdbx_strand_id
1 'polypeptide(L)'
;MKAGTRFWLAFISLMPALAAAQMARPPAFMGGIPGMGQFQAIQMQRHQARTLLYREALEELRKNPAAADLPECGAGQSAASGQCLARAASPAAPAAAPAASRRVAILVGNNAYPAPIPALETPIADITQIASVLQARFGYETRLVKDAGKARIIEALNALATEVRPQDSVLLFYAGHGYLLDDVKMGYWIPVDASVKTAKGWISNSDISRLLAAIPSRQLMLISDSCYSGTLTSERKLTQGGDLAPEQILQQRSVLVLSSGADEPVSDEGKEGHSIFAWNLIKTLQSAGGLTPGAQVWSKVSKGVTTEYPQQPQYGAVVSAGHTEGGDFLFRTP
;
A
#
# COMPACT_ATOMS: atom_id res chain seq x y z
N MET A 1 26.63 6.33 81.04
CA MET A 1 27.50 6.70 79.91
C MET A 1 28.11 5.45 79.28
N LYS A 2 27.67 5.08 78.07
CA LYS A 2 28.48 4.63 76.93
C LYS A 2 27.53 4.09 75.85
N ALA A 3 27.48 4.80 74.73
CA ALA A 3 26.74 4.47 73.54
C ALA A 3 27.41 3.33 72.76
N GLY A 4 26.62 2.49 72.11
CA GLY A 4 27.10 1.40 71.25
C GLY A 4 26.12 1.17 70.12
N THR A 5 26.28 1.93 69.04
CA THR A 5 25.54 1.86 67.78
C THR A 5 25.91 0.55 67.07
N ARG A 6 24.92 -0.26 66.65
CA ARG A 6 25.13 -1.39 65.73
C ARG A 6 24.21 -1.27 64.52
N PHE A 7 24.87 -1.18 63.37
CA PHE A 7 24.37 -1.04 62.01
C PHE A 7 23.52 -2.26 61.59
N TRP A 8 22.35 -2.01 61.02
CA TRP A 8 21.57 -3.00 60.28
C TRP A 8 22.08 -3.05 58.82
N LEU A 9 22.53 -4.23 58.38
CA LEU A 9 22.82 -4.53 56.97
C LEU A 9 21.50 -4.95 56.30
N ALA A 10 20.96 -4.07 55.45
CA ALA A 10 19.86 -4.43 54.54
C ALA A 10 20.45 -5.03 53.26
N PHE A 11 20.19 -6.33 53.05
CA PHE A 11 20.43 -7.00 51.76
C PHE A 11 19.41 -6.48 50.74
N ILE A 12 19.85 -5.63 49.82
CA ILE A 12 19.06 -5.23 48.65
C ILE A 12 19.30 -6.27 47.55
N SER A 13 18.29 -7.08 47.28
CA SER A 13 18.24 -7.95 46.10
C SER A 13 18.09 -7.11 44.84
N LEU A 14 19.14 -7.01 44.01
CA LEU A 14 19.03 -6.50 42.65
C LEU A 14 18.35 -7.58 41.78
N MET A 15 17.08 -7.38 41.46
CA MET A 15 16.50 -7.98 40.25
C MET A 15 16.80 -7.05 39.06
N PRO A 16 17.27 -7.55 37.91
CA PRO A 16 17.41 -6.71 36.73
C PRO A 16 16.01 -6.47 36.17
N ALA A 17 15.54 -5.22 36.26
CA ALA A 17 14.38 -4.78 35.51
C ALA A 17 14.77 -4.73 34.02
N LEU A 18 14.31 -5.71 33.23
CA LEU A 18 14.22 -5.53 31.78
C LEU A 18 13.17 -4.44 31.54
N ALA A 19 13.64 -3.21 31.37
CA ALA A 19 12.83 -2.14 30.83
C ALA A 19 12.47 -2.52 29.38
N ALA A 20 11.22 -2.92 29.16
CA ALA A 20 10.64 -2.89 27.84
C ALA A 20 10.76 -1.45 27.33
N ALA A 21 11.62 -1.22 26.34
CA ALA A 21 11.64 0.03 25.62
C ALA A 21 10.30 0.17 24.91
N GLN A 22 9.34 0.84 25.57
CA GLN A 22 8.23 1.45 24.86
C GLN A 22 8.87 2.33 23.79
N MET A 23 8.62 2.03 22.52
CA MET A 23 8.96 2.93 21.42
C MET A 23 8.17 4.22 21.66
N ALA A 24 8.76 5.14 22.40
CA ALA A 24 8.18 6.44 22.66
C ALA A 24 8.04 7.15 21.32
N ARG A 25 6.81 7.57 21.00
CA ARG A 25 6.52 8.38 19.81
C ARG A 25 7.44 9.61 19.82
N PRO A 26 8.18 9.91 18.74
CA PRO A 26 8.86 11.18 18.63
C PRO A 26 7.81 12.31 18.67
N PRO A 27 8.11 13.44 19.32
CA PRO A 27 7.16 14.55 19.42
C PRO A 27 6.83 15.11 18.04
N ALA A 28 5.57 15.50 17.83
CA ALA A 28 5.18 16.28 16.66
C ALA A 28 5.99 17.58 16.65
N PHE A 29 6.71 17.84 15.55
CA PHE A 29 7.53 19.05 15.43
C PHE A 29 6.64 20.29 15.39
N MET A 30 6.66 21.10 16.47
CA MET A 30 6.10 22.47 16.49
C MET A 30 6.95 23.48 15.67
N GLY A 31 7.69 23.04 14.64
CA GLY A 31 8.84 23.77 14.08
C GLY A 31 8.88 23.97 12.56
N GLY A 32 7.80 23.67 11.82
CA GLY A 32 7.82 23.76 10.35
C GLY A 32 8.48 22.55 9.67
N ILE A 33 8.55 22.58 8.33
CA ILE A 33 9.04 21.47 7.50
C ILE A 33 10.49 21.14 7.90
N PRO A 34 10.82 19.90 8.31
CA PRO A 34 12.19 19.50 8.62
C PRO A 34 13.11 19.79 7.44
N GLY A 35 14.29 20.35 7.70
CA GLY A 35 15.32 20.46 6.66
C GLY A 35 15.68 19.08 6.11
N MET A 36 16.08 18.98 4.84
CA MET A 36 16.35 17.69 4.14
C MET A 36 17.22 16.71 4.96
N GLY A 37 18.26 17.20 5.64
CA GLY A 37 19.13 16.37 6.48
C GLY A 37 18.44 15.82 7.74
N GLN A 38 17.57 16.61 8.39
CA GLN A 38 16.78 16.14 9.53
C GLN A 38 15.74 15.11 9.10
N PHE A 39 15.07 15.36 7.96
CA PHE A 39 14.14 14.41 7.38
C PHE A 39 14.81 13.06 7.08
N GLN A 40 15.95 13.09 6.39
CA GLN A 40 16.72 11.87 6.08
C GLN A 40 17.13 11.12 7.36
N ALA A 41 17.55 11.83 8.42
CA ALA A 41 17.89 11.21 9.69
C ALA A 41 16.69 10.53 10.36
N ILE A 42 15.52 11.17 10.36
CA ILE A 42 14.28 10.60 10.92
C ILE A 42 13.87 9.35 10.14
N GLN A 43 13.85 9.43 8.81
CA GLN A 43 13.53 8.30 7.94
C GLN A 43 14.48 7.13 8.18
N MET A 44 15.78 7.40 8.28
CA MET A 44 16.79 6.39 8.58
C MET A 44 16.60 5.75 9.96
N GLN A 45 16.32 6.53 11.00
CA GLN A 45 16.06 6.01 12.34
C GLN A 45 14.84 5.09 12.38
N ARG A 46 13.74 5.51 11.75
CA ARG A 46 12.52 4.72 11.74
C ARG A 46 12.67 3.46 10.87
N HIS A 47 13.37 3.56 9.74
CA HIS A 47 13.77 2.39 8.94
C HIS A 47 14.55 1.39 9.81
N GLN A 48 15.57 1.84 10.53
CA GLN A 48 16.36 0.98 11.44
C GLN A 48 15.49 0.33 12.53
N ALA A 49 14.60 1.09 13.16
CA ALA A 49 13.68 0.57 14.18
C ALA A 49 12.78 -0.54 13.61
N ARG A 50 12.26 -0.37 12.39
CA ARG A 50 11.46 -1.39 11.70
C ARG A 50 12.30 -2.60 11.32
N THR A 51 13.51 -2.42 10.81
CA THR A 51 14.44 -3.52 10.52
C THR A 51 14.71 -4.36 11.76
N LEU A 52 14.84 -3.73 12.93
CA LEU A 52 15.00 -4.43 14.20
C LEU A 52 13.71 -5.13 14.64
N LEU A 53 12.56 -4.46 14.50
CA LEU A 53 11.25 -5.02 14.83
C LEU A 53 10.97 -6.31 14.04
N TYR A 54 11.26 -6.30 12.74
CA TYR A 54 10.96 -7.41 11.83
C TYR A 54 12.12 -8.39 11.63
N ARG A 55 13.21 -8.30 12.42
CA ARG A 55 14.48 -9.01 12.15
C ARG A 55 14.29 -10.49 11.80
N GLU A 56 13.53 -11.23 12.62
CA GLU A 56 13.29 -12.67 12.42
C GLU A 56 12.54 -12.96 11.10
N ALA A 57 11.47 -12.21 10.81
CA ALA A 57 10.72 -12.34 9.55
C ALA A 57 11.58 -11.98 8.32
N LEU A 58 12.44 -10.97 8.44
CA LEU A 58 13.36 -10.58 7.37
C LEU A 58 14.45 -11.64 7.13
N GLU A 59 14.95 -12.29 8.18
CA GLU A 59 15.86 -13.43 8.05
C GLU A 59 15.20 -14.64 7.39
N GLU A 60 13.93 -14.92 7.69
CA GLU A 60 13.13 -15.92 6.99
C GLU A 60 13.06 -15.61 5.49
N LEU A 61 12.71 -14.37 5.13
CA LEU A 61 12.60 -13.93 3.73
C LEU A 61 13.92 -13.96 2.97
N ARG A 62 15.05 -13.65 3.63
CA ARG A 62 16.38 -13.79 3.00
C ARG A 62 16.73 -15.23 2.66
N LYS A 63 16.28 -16.18 3.49
CA LYS A 63 16.49 -17.62 3.25
C LYS A 63 15.50 -18.17 2.22
N ASN A 64 14.26 -17.69 2.25
CA ASN A 64 13.20 -18.07 1.34
C ASN A 64 12.34 -16.84 0.99
N PRO A 65 12.64 -16.15 -0.13
CA PRO A 65 11.86 -14.98 -0.56
C PRO A 65 10.38 -15.27 -0.79
N ALA A 66 10.02 -16.52 -1.08
CA ALA A 66 8.64 -16.96 -1.27
C ALA A 66 7.92 -17.35 0.03
N ALA A 67 8.52 -17.14 1.22
CA ALA A 67 7.89 -17.50 2.49
C ALA A 67 6.57 -16.75 2.77
N ALA A 68 6.39 -15.58 2.15
CA ALA A 68 5.15 -14.81 2.20
C ALA A 68 4.18 -15.17 1.06
N ASP A 69 4.58 -15.94 0.06
CA ASP A 69 3.79 -16.14 -1.15
C ASP A 69 2.67 -17.16 -0.93
N LEU A 70 1.50 -16.89 -1.53
CA LEU A 70 0.41 -17.85 -1.59
C LEU A 70 0.50 -18.73 -2.84
N PRO A 71 0.03 -20.00 -2.75
CA PRO A 71 -0.16 -20.84 -3.92
C PRO A 71 -1.33 -20.34 -4.78
N GLU A 72 -1.38 -20.76 -6.04
CA GLU A 72 -2.61 -20.64 -6.82
C GLU A 72 -3.70 -21.56 -6.26
N CYS A 73 -4.96 -21.15 -6.41
CA CYS A 73 -6.09 -22.00 -6.01
C CYS A 73 -6.13 -23.29 -6.84
N GLY A 74 -6.06 -24.43 -6.15
CA GLY A 74 -6.21 -25.76 -6.74
C GLY A 74 -7.65 -26.10 -7.10
N ALA A 75 -7.85 -27.24 -7.76
CA ALA A 75 -9.19 -27.73 -8.10
C ALA A 75 -10.04 -27.92 -6.82
N GLY A 76 -11.20 -27.28 -6.77
CA GLY A 76 -12.12 -27.34 -5.61
C GLY A 76 -11.78 -26.39 -4.46
N GLN A 77 -10.67 -25.65 -4.51
CA GLN A 77 -10.38 -24.60 -3.53
C GLN A 77 -11.14 -23.32 -3.88
N SER A 78 -11.78 -22.72 -2.87
CA SER A 78 -12.46 -21.44 -3.05
C SER A 78 -11.48 -20.28 -2.90
N ALA A 79 -11.39 -19.45 -3.94
CA ALA A 79 -10.64 -18.19 -3.89
C ALA A 79 -11.22 -17.21 -2.84
N ALA A 80 -12.47 -17.42 -2.41
CA ALA A 80 -13.08 -16.65 -1.33
C ALA A 80 -12.49 -16.97 0.06
N SER A 81 -11.69 -18.02 0.20
CA SER A 81 -11.00 -18.34 1.46
C SER A 81 -9.87 -17.36 1.81
N GLY A 82 -9.31 -16.66 0.80
CA GLY A 82 -8.13 -15.82 0.98
C GLY A 82 -6.82 -16.59 1.21
N GLN A 83 -6.82 -17.92 1.08
CA GLN A 83 -5.67 -18.80 1.35
C GLN A 83 -4.88 -19.18 0.09
N CYS A 84 -5.35 -18.74 -1.08
CA CYS A 84 -4.75 -18.98 -2.38
C CYS A 84 -5.09 -17.83 -3.32
N LEU A 85 -4.31 -17.68 -4.40
CA LEU A 85 -4.52 -16.65 -5.40
C LEU A 85 -5.41 -17.20 -6.53
N ALA A 86 -6.40 -16.40 -6.95
CA ALA A 86 -7.16 -16.69 -8.15
C ALA A 86 -6.23 -16.78 -9.37
N ARG A 87 -6.50 -17.73 -10.26
CA ARG A 87 -5.70 -17.90 -11.48
C ARG A 87 -5.93 -16.76 -12.45
N ALA A 88 -4.86 -16.41 -13.17
CA ALA A 88 -4.97 -15.53 -14.32
C ALA A 88 -6.02 -16.05 -15.31
N ALA A 89 -7.03 -15.24 -15.60
CA ALA A 89 -7.98 -15.56 -16.65
C ALA A 89 -7.22 -15.66 -17.98
N SER A 90 -7.39 -16.74 -18.73
CA SER A 90 -6.94 -16.77 -20.13
C SER A 90 -7.57 -15.60 -20.88
N PRO A 91 -6.83 -14.90 -21.76
CA PRO A 91 -7.40 -13.78 -22.50
C PRO A 91 -8.61 -14.28 -23.29
N ALA A 92 -9.80 -13.89 -22.85
CA ALA A 92 -11.03 -14.26 -23.52
C ALA A 92 -11.07 -13.60 -24.91
N ALA A 93 -11.52 -14.36 -25.92
CA ALA A 93 -11.85 -13.81 -27.23
C ALA A 93 -12.79 -12.59 -27.06
N PRO A 94 -12.71 -11.57 -27.93
CA PRO A 94 -13.52 -10.36 -27.80
C PRO A 94 -15.01 -10.72 -27.79
N ALA A 95 -15.63 -10.62 -26.61
CA ALA A 95 -17.05 -10.84 -26.44
C ALA A 95 -17.84 -9.66 -27.04
N ALA A 96 -19.06 -9.94 -27.48
CA ALA A 96 -20.00 -8.99 -28.06
C ALA A 96 -20.23 -7.74 -27.19
N ALA A 97 -20.69 -6.66 -27.83
CA ALA A 97 -20.79 -5.30 -27.29
C ALA A 97 -21.28 -5.24 -25.83
N PRO A 98 -20.62 -4.42 -24.98
CA PRO A 98 -20.77 -4.53 -23.54
C PRO A 98 -22.12 -4.01 -23.03
N ALA A 99 -22.68 -4.71 -22.04
CA ALA A 99 -23.48 -4.07 -21.00
C ALA A 99 -22.67 -2.92 -20.38
N ALA A 100 -23.33 -1.84 -19.94
CA ALA A 100 -22.68 -0.63 -19.39
C ALA A 100 -21.43 -0.93 -18.56
N SER A 101 -20.30 -0.26 -18.85
CA SER A 101 -19.03 -0.50 -18.16
C SER A 101 -19.11 -0.05 -16.71
N ARG A 102 -18.85 -0.98 -15.78
CA ARG A 102 -18.82 -0.68 -14.35
C ARG A 102 -17.48 -0.08 -13.97
N ARG A 103 -17.48 0.67 -12.88
CA ARG A 103 -16.26 1.17 -12.24
C ARG A 103 -16.26 0.63 -10.82
N VAL A 104 -15.31 -0.21 -10.46
CA VAL A 104 -15.25 -0.88 -9.16
C VAL A 104 -14.00 -0.42 -8.44
N ALA A 105 -14.12 -0.11 -7.15
CA ALA A 105 -12.96 0.24 -6.33
C ALA A 105 -12.92 -0.54 -5.03
N ILE A 106 -11.76 -1.14 -4.73
CA ILE A 106 -11.48 -1.77 -3.43
C ILE A 106 -10.46 -0.90 -2.72
N LEU A 107 -10.80 -0.41 -1.53
CA LEU A 107 -9.93 0.45 -0.73
C LEU A 107 -9.63 -0.23 0.60
N VAL A 108 -8.37 -0.64 0.76
CA VAL A 108 -7.83 -1.28 1.95
C VAL A 108 -7.13 -0.23 2.81
N GLY A 109 -7.50 -0.15 4.09
CA GLY A 109 -6.91 0.78 5.05
C GLY A 109 -6.67 0.07 6.38
N ASN A 110 -5.43 0.05 6.84
CA ASN A 110 -5.03 -0.61 8.08
C ASN A 110 -4.45 0.41 9.06
N ASN A 111 -5.15 0.64 10.17
CA ASN A 111 -4.78 1.51 11.28
C ASN A 111 -4.41 0.70 12.53
N ALA A 112 -5.28 -0.24 12.90
CA ALA A 112 -5.31 -0.87 14.22
C ALA A 112 -4.37 -2.08 14.31
N TYR A 113 -3.07 -1.84 14.16
CA TYR A 113 -2.06 -2.88 14.32
C TYR A 113 -1.91 -3.27 15.80
N PRO A 114 -1.99 -4.58 16.14
CA PRO A 114 -1.68 -5.05 17.48
C PRO A 114 -0.18 -4.92 17.76
N ALA A 115 0.15 -4.67 19.03
CA ALA A 115 1.53 -4.63 19.48
C ALA A 115 2.26 -5.95 19.12
N PRO A 116 3.54 -5.90 18.72
CA PRO A 116 4.44 -4.74 18.79
C PRO A 116 4.48 -3.86 17.54
N ILE A 117 3.62 -4.09 16.53
CA ILE A 117 3.58 -3.26 15.33
C ILE A 117 2.88 -1.94 15.68
N PRO A 118 3.49 -0.77 15.41
CA PRO A 118 2.86 0.52 15.71
C PRO A 118 1.56 0.72 14.92
N ALA A 119 0.50 1.19 15.59
CA ALA A 119 -0.72 1.61 14.92
C ALA A 119 -0.49 2.86 14.05
N LEU A 120 -1.33 3.03 13.02
CA LEU A 120 -1.38 4.21 12.15
C LEU A 120 -2.68 4.99 12.38
N GLU A 121 -2.66 6.29 12.11
CA GLU A 121 -3.80 7.17 12.40
C GLU A 121 -4.68 7.46 11.17
N THR A 122 -4.09 7.63 9.98
CA THR A 122 -4.82 8.15 8.80
C THR A 122 -5.45 7.13 7.85
N PRO A 123 -4.94 5.89 7.64
CA PRO A 123 -5.42 5.01 6.55
C PRO A 123 -6.94 4.81 6.47
N ILE A 124 -7.65 4.67 7.58
CA ILE A 124 -9.11 4.55 7.59
C ILE A 124 -9.81 5.84 7.13
N ALA A 125 -9.31 7.00 7.55
CA ALA A 125 -9.83 8.29 7.09
C ALA A 125 -9.55 8.49 5.59
N ASP A 126 -8.34 8.12 5.15
CA ASP A 126 -7.91 8.20 3.75
C ASP A 126 -8.83 7.40 2.83
N ILE A 127 -9.05 6.11 3.10
CA ILE A 127 -9.92 5.28 2.27
C ILE A 127 -11.38 5.75 2.30
N THR A 128 -11.84 6.29 3.43
CA THR A 128 -13.23 6.75 3.56
C THR A 128 -13.45 7.98 2.67
N GLN A 129 -12.53 8.95 2.71
CA GLN A 129 -12.65 10.17 1.92
C GLN A 129 -12.40 9.91 0.42
N ILE A 130 -11.42 9.07 0.06
CA ILE A 130 -11.17 8.70 -1.34
C ILE A 130 -12.38 7.95 -1.91
N ALA A 131 -12.98 7.01 -1.17
CA ALA A 131 -14.17 6.31 -1.61
C ALA A 131 -15.34 7.25 -1.88
N SER A 132 -15.57 8.23 -0.99
CA SER A 132 -16.60 9.25 -1.17
C SER A 132 -16.39 10.05 -2.46
N VAL A 133 -15.15 10.49 -2.74
CA VAL A 133 -14.82 11.23 -3.97
C VAL A 133 -15.02 10.34 -5.22
N LEU A 134 -14.57 9.09 -5.18
CA LEU A 134 -14.72 8.14 -6.29
C LEU A 134 -16.19 7.84 -6.61
N GLN A 135 -17.03 7.66 -5.58
CA GLN A 135 -18.48 7.50 -5.74
C GLN A 135 -19.11 8.76 -6.35
N ALA A 136 -18.93 9.92 -5.69
CA ALA A 136 -19.64 11.14 -6.04
C ALA A 136 -19.22 11.74 -7.39
N ARG A 137 -17.94 11.64 -7.76
CA ARG A 137 -17.40 12.31 -8.96
C ARG A 137 -17.14 11.39 -10.14
N PHE A 138 -16.95 10.10 -9.90
CA PHE A 138 -16.54 9.17 -10.94
C PHE A 138 -17.50 7.98 -11.09
N GLY A 139 -18.48 7.82 -10.20
CA GLY A 139 -19.46 6.75 -10.27
C GLY A 139 -18.87 5.37 -10.00
N TYR A 140 -17.87 5.27 -9.12
CA TYR A 140 -17.33 3.98 -8.70
C TYR A 140 -18.23 3.29 -7.67
N GLU A 141 -18.40 1.99 -7.82
CA GLU A 141 -18.86 1.08 -6.77
C GLU A 141 -17.68 0.81 -5.82
N THR A 142 -17.62 1.53 -4.70
CA THR A 142 -16.52 1.41 -3.75
C THR A 142 -16.83 0.39 -2.65
N ARG A 143 -15.80 -0.36 -2.22
CA ARG A 143 -15.84 -1.27 -1.08
C ARG A 143 -14.65 -0.99 -0.18
N LEU A 144 -14.93 -0.77 1.11
CA LEU A 144 -13.91 -0.52 2.11
C LEU A 144 -13.53 -1.82 2.82
N VAL A 145 -12.23 -2.06 2.94
CA VAL A 145 -11.64 -3.20 3.66
C VAL A 145 -10.78 -2.60 4.78
N LYS A 146 -11.36 -2.54 5.98
CA LYS A 146 -10.78 -1.84 7.14
C LYS A 146 -10.09 -2.84 8.06
N ASP A 147 -8.88 -2.50 8.52
CA ASP A 147 -8.11 -3.26 9.51
C ASP A 147 -8.11 -4.76 9.20
N ALA A 148 -7.71 -5.09 7.98
CA ALA A 148 -7.84 -6.42 7.43
C ALA A 148 -6.54 -7.22 7.55
N GLY A 149 -6.70 -8.48 7.96
CA GLY A 149 -5.66 -9.49 7.88
C GLY A 149 -5.43 -9.99 6.45
N LYS A 150 -4.36 -10.76 6.26
CA LYS A 150 -3.94 -11.24 4.93
C LYS A 150 -5.07 -11.89 4.15
N ALA A 151 -5.74 -12.88 4.74
CA ALA A 151 -6.78 -13.65 4.05
C ALA A 151 -7.92 -12.76 3.54
N ARG A 152 -8.36 -11.77 4.34
CA ARG A 152 -9.45 -10.87 3.96
C ARG A 152 -9.05 -9.93 2.81
N ILE A 153 -7.80 -9.47 2.78
CA ILE A 153 -7.27 -8.67 1.67
C ILE A 153 -7.24 -9.52 0.40
N ILE A 154 -6.69 -10.73 0.47
CA ILE A 154 -6.61 -11.65 -0.68
C ILE A 154 -8.00 -12.03 -1.19
N GLU A 155 -8.96 -12.31 -0.31
CA GLU A 155 -10.35 -12.57 -0.66
C GLU A 155 -10.96 -11.40 -1.45
N ALA A 156 -10.81 -10.16 -0.95
CA ALA A 156 -11.35 -8.97 -1.60
C ALA A 156 -10.76 -8.75 -3.00
N LEU A 157 -9.46 -9.05 -3.18
CA LEU A 157 -8.79 -8.95 -4.47
C LEU A 157 -9.15 -10.11 -5.41
N ASN A 158 -9.26 -11.34 -4.90
CA ASN A 158 -9.70 -12.51 -5.65
C ASN A 158 -11.12 -12.34 -6.19
N ALA A 159 -12.02 -11.69 -5.43
CA ALA A 159 -13.40 -11.44 -5.87
C ALA A 159 -13.43 -10.70 -7.21
N LEU A 160 -12.53 -9.73 -7.43
CA LEU A 160 -12.44 -8.98 -8.68
C LEU A 160 -12.14 -9.85 -9.89
N ALA A 161 -11.33 -10.90 -9.74
CA ALA A 161 -11.02 -11.84 -10.83
C ALA A 161 -12.29 -12.52 -11.40
N THR A 162 -13.34 -12.64 -10.60
CA THR A 162 -14.60 -13.28 -10.99
C THR A 162 -15.75 -12.31 -11.28
N GLU A 163 -15.73 -11.13 -10.67
CA GLU A 163 -16.86 -10.18 -10.70
C GLU A 163 -16.76 -9.13 -11.82
N VAL A 164 -15.55 -8.78 -12.25
CA VAL A 164 -15.32 -7.71 -13.24
C VAL A 164 -15.11 -8.30 -14.63
N ARG A 165 -15.42 -7.50 -15.65
CA ARG A 165 -15.27 -7.85 -17.06
C ARG A 165 -14.18 -7.01 -17.72
N PRO A 166 -13.68 -7.39 -18.92
CA PRO A 166 -12.62 -6.64 -19.60
C PRO A 166 -12.92 -5.16 -19.85
N GLN A 167 -14.19 -4.79 -20.00
CA GLN A 167 -14.62 -3.39 -20.21
C GLN A 167 -14.77 -2.56 -18.92
N ASP A 168 -14.75 -3.21 -17.75
CA ASP A 168 -14.90 -2.50 -16.49
C ASP A 168 -13.60 -1.74 -16.17
N SER A 169 -13.68 -0.75 -15.27
CA SER A 169 -12.51 -0.05 -14.72
C SER A 169 -12.37 -0.41 -13.25
N VAL A 170 -11.15 -0.71 -12.82
CA VAL A 170 -10.84 -1.18 -11.47
C VAL A 170 -9.79 -0.28 -10.85
N LEU A 171 -10.09 0.24 -9.67
CA LEU A 171 -9.14 1.00 -8.84
C LEU A 171 -8.95 0.28 -7.51
N LEU A 172 -7.71 -0.03 -7.20
CA LEU A 172 -7.30 -0.56 -5.90
C LEU A 172 -6.58 0.54 -5.14
N PHE A 173 -6.92 0.73 -3.89
CA PHE A 173 -6.19 1.62 -3.00
C PHE A 173 -5.74 0.84 -1.76
N TYR A 174 -4.48 0.98 -1.37
CA TYR A 174 -3.95 0.43 -0.13
C TYR A 174 -3.26 1.53 0.68
N ALA A 175 -3.63 1.68 1.94
CA ALA A 175 -2.89 2.46 2.93
C ALA A 175 -2.64 1.62 4.19
N GLY A 176 -1.40 1.61 4.66
CA GLY A 176 -0.99 0.79 5.79
C GLY A 176 0.52 0.56 5.80
N HIS A 177 1.01 -0.24 6.75
CA HIS A 177 2.41 -0.62 6.80
C HIS A 177 2.82 -1.42 5.57
N GLY A 178 4.04 -1.13 5.11
CA GLY A 178 4.77 -1.94 4.13
C GLY A 178 6.18 -2.23 4.63
N TYR A 179 6.97 -2.96 3.88
CA TYR A 179 8.41 -3.13 4.12
C TYR A 179 9.11 -3.40 2.79
N LEU A 180 10.20 -2.68 2.48
CA LEU A 180 11.06 -2.97 1.34
C LEU A 180 12.29 -3.72 1.84
N LEU A 181 12.46 -4.96 1.36
CA LEU A 181 13.65 -5.74 1.62
C LEU A 181 14.65 -5.49 0.49
N ASP A 182 15.60 -4.58 0.75
CA ASP A 182 16.47 -3.97 -0.26
C ASP A 182 17.46 -4.91 -0.95
N ASP A 183 17.90 -5.96 -0.27
CA ASP A 183 18.89 -6.92 -0.77
C ASP A 183 18.29 -7.82 -1.87
N VAL A 184 17.03 -8.21 -1.75
CA VAL A 184 16.30 -8.99 -2.77
C VAL A 184 15.37 -8.14 -3.62
N LYS A 185 15.34 -6.81 -3.40
CA LYS A 185 14.44 -5.87 -4.11
C LYS A 185 13.00 -6.37 -4.15
N MET A 186 12.46 -6.73 -2.98
CA MET A 186 11.09 -7.20 -2.83
C MET A 186 10.38 -6.40 -1.74
N GLY A 187 9.25 -5.79 -2.07
CA GLY A 187 8.39 -5.14 -1.08
C GLY A 187 7.30 -6.09 -0.57
N TYR A 188 6.77 -5.76 0.61
CA TYR A 188 5.67 -6.47 1.24
C TYR A 188 4.65 -5.49 1.83
N TRP A 189 3.36 -5.76 1.66
CA TRP A 189 2.33 -5.18 2.53
C TRP A 189 2.29 -5.93 3.84
N ILE A 190 2.02 -5.20 4.92
CA ILE A 190 1.90 -5.72 6.28
C ILE A 190 0.43 -5.60 6.71
N PRO A 191 -0.36 -6.69 6.64
CA PRO A 191 -1.72 -6.76 7.18
C PRO A 191 -1.76 -6.61 8.71
N VAL A 192 -2.94 -6.34 9.29
CA VAL A 192 -3.04 -6.14 10.75
C VAL A 192 -2.78 -7.41 11.57
N ASP A 193 -2.92 -8.60 10.97
CA ASP A 193 -2.62 -9.89 11.60
C ASP A 193 -1.18 -10.38 11.32
N ALA A 194 -0.34 -9.52 10.74
CA ALA A 194 1.04 -9.86 10.45
C ALA A 194 1.85 -10.14 11.72
N SER A 195 2.73 -11.13 11.63
CA SER A 195 3.72 -11.41 12.66
C SER A 195 5.01 -10.65 12.39
N VAL A 196 5.67 -10.21 13.45
CA VAL A 196 7.05 -9.68 13.37
C VAL A 196 8.11 -10.79 13.30
N LYS A 197 7.72 -12.04 13.62
CA LYS A 197 8.61 -13.20 13.70
C LYS A 197 8.63 -14.04 12.43
N THR A 198 7.58 -13.95 11.62
CA THR A 198 7.46 -14.71 10.37
C THR A 198 6.74 -13.90 9.31
N ALA A 199 7.16 -14.04 8.06
CA ALA A 199 6.62 -13.33 6.91
C ALA A 199 5.38 -13.99 6.29
N LYS A 200 4.91 -15.15 6.80
CA LYS A 200 3.74 -15.87 6.26
C LYS A 200 2.47 -15.00 6.17
N GLY A 201 2.30 -14.09 7.12
CA GLY A 201 1.18 -13.14 7.16
C GLY A 201 1.35 -11.90 6.29
N TRP A 202 2.48 -11.74 5.60
CA TRP A 202 2.76 -10.58 4.74
C TRP A 202 2.30 -10.85 3.31
N ILE A 203 2.15 -9.82 2.48
CA ILE A 203 1.75 -9.97 1.07
C ILE A 203 2.86 -9.40 0.18
N SER A 204 3.47 -10.23 -0.66
CA SER A 204 4.60 -9.84 -1.50
C SER A 204 4.17 -9.08 -2.77
N ASN A 205 5.14 -8.38 -3.38
CA ASN A 205 5.02 -7.84 -4.75
C ASN A 205 4.69 -8.90 -5.79
N SER A 206 5.26 -10.09 -5.64
CA SER A 206 4.94 -11.23 -6.49
C SER A 206 3.44 -11.59 -6.41
N ASP A 207 2.90 -11.73 -5.18
CA ASP A 207 1.48 -12.03 -4.96
C ASP A 207 0.58 -10.92 -5.51
N ILE A 208 0.94 -9.66 -5.29
CA ILE A 208 0.15 -8.51 -5.77
C ILE A 208 0.17 -8.45 -7.29
N SER A 209 1.31 -8.62 -7.96
CA SER A 209 1.35 -8.72 -9.43
C SER A 209 0.50 -9.88 -9.95
N ARG A 210 0.54 -11.05 -9.29
CA ARG A 210 -0.29 -12.21 -9.67
C ARG A 210 -1.80 -11.95 -9.49
N LEU A 211 -2.19 -11.27 -8.41
CA LEU A 211 -3.57 -10.84 -8.17
C LEU A 211 -4.04 -9.83 -9.23
N LEU A 212 -3.21 -8.85 -9.57
CA LEU A 212 -3.50 -7.88 -10.64
C LEU A 212 -3.63 -8.59 -12.01
N ALA A 213 -2.79 -9.58 -12.29
CA ALA A 213 -2.86 -10.37 -13.51
C ALA A 213 -4.20 -11.14 -13.62
N ALA A 214 -4.72 -11.62 -12.49
CA ALA A 214 -5.99 -12.34 -12.43
C ALA A 214 -7.23 -11.48 -12.69
N ILE A 215 -7.12 -10.17 -12.54
CA ILE A 215 -8.22 -9.25 -12.83
C ILE A 215 -8.32 -9.07 -14.36
N PRO A 216 -9.47 -9.37 -15.00
CA PRO A 216 -9.60 -9.32 -16.47
C PRO A 216 -9.73 -7.91 -17.06
N SER A 217 -9.96 -6.90 -16.22
CA SER A 217 -10.13 -5.50 -16.63
C SER A 217 -8.98 -4.98 -17.50
N ARG A 218 -9.31 -4.23 -18.56
CA ARG A 218 -8.32 -3.47 -19.35
C ARG A 218 -7.89 -2.16 -18.69
N GLN A 219 -8.61 -1.68 -17.67
CA GLN A 219 -8.29 -0.45 -16.96
C GLN A 219 -8.14 -0.78 -15.47
N LEU A 220 -6.91 -0.98 -15.03
CA LEU A 220 -6.57 -1.35 -13.66
C LEU A 220 -5.51 -0.40 -13.10
N MET A 221 -5.83 0.28 -12.01
CA MET A 221 -4.91 1.13 -11.26
C MET A 221 -4.77 0.61 -9.84
N LEU A 222 -3.54 0.43 -9.37
CA LEU A 222 -3.22 0.26 -7.96
C LEU A 222 -2.61 1.56 -7.44
N ILE A 223 -3.22 2.17 -6.43
CA ILE A 223 -2.69 3.30 -5.70
C ILE A 223 -2.24 2.81 -4.31
N SER A 224 -0.95 2.95 -3.99
CA SER A 224 -0.39 2.44 -2.74
C SER A 224 0.25 3.57 -1.93
N ASP A 225 -0.38 3.91 -0.80
CA ASP A 225 0.20 4.74 0.24
C ASP A 225 0.89 3.88 1.30
N SER A 226 2.01 3.28 0.90
CA SER A 226 2.89 2.48 1.74
C SER A 226 4.29 2.42 1.13
N CYS A 227 5.28 1.94 1.89
CA CYS A 227 6.72 1.89 1.53
C CYS A 227 7.07 1.08 0.27
N TYR A 228 6.06 0.59 -0.41
CA TYR A 228 6.00 -0.71 -1.02
C TYR A 228 6.28 -0.69 -2.53
N SER A 229 6.28 0.48 -3.14
CA SER A 229 6.07 0.61 -4.57
C SER A 229 7.31 0.68 -5.44
N GLY A 230 8.49 0.78 -4.83
CA GLY A 230 9.75 0.89 -5.56
C GLY A 230 9.94 -0.25 -6.55
N THR A 231 9.46 -1.45 -6.25
CA THR A 231 9.65 -2.64 -7.10
C THR A 231 8.56 -2.81 -8.15
N LEU A 232 7.26 -2.63 -7.83
CA LEU A 232 6.19 -2.64 -8.85
C LEU A 232 6.35 -1.53 -9.87
N THR A 233 6.68 -0.30 -9.42
CA THR A 233 6.82 0.85 -10.32
C THR A 233 8.13 0.81 -11.11
N SER A 234 9.12 0.02 -10.68
CA SER A 234 10.39 -0.14 -11.39
C SER A 234 10.36 -1.18 -12.51
N GLU A 235 9.30 -1.98 -12.65
CA GLU A 235 9.13 -2.85 -13.84
C GLU A 235 9.14 -2.00 -15.12
N ARG A 236 8.38 -0.89 -15.10
CA ARG A 236 8.50 0.19 -16.08
C ARG A 236 8.06 1.51 -15.48
N LYS A 237 9.02 2.38 -15.15
CA LYS A 237 8.72 3.75 -14.69
C LYS A 237 8.12 4.57 -15.82
N LEU A 238 7.04 5.27 -15.52
CA LEU A 238 6.37 6.17 -16.45
C LEU A 238 6.49 7.59 -15.89
N THR A 239 7.09 8.48 -16.66
CA THR A 239 7.30 9.89 -16.28
C THR A 239 6.34 10.83 -16.99
N GLN A 240 5.63 10.34 -18.02
CA GLN A 240 4.60 11.05 -18.79
C GLN A 240 3.56 10.04 -19.30
N GLY A 241 2.37 10.52 -19.64
CA GLY A 241 1.39 9.71 -20.38
C GLY A 241 1.93 9.43 -21.79
N GLY A 242 1.60 8.27 -22.35
CA GLY A 242 2.00 7.95 -23.73
C GLY A 242 1.36 8.89 -24.75
N ASP A 243 1.92 8.96 -25.96
CA ASP A 243 1.41 9.79 -27.07
C ASP A 243 0.07 9.30 -27.65
N LEU A 244 -0.50 8.22 -27.10
CA LEU A 244 -1.74 7.64 -27.59
C LEU A 244 -2.95 8.51 -27.23
N ALA A 245 -3.86 8.64 -28.19
CA ALA A 245 -5.17 9.23 -27.94
C ALA A 245 -5.96 8.38 -26.93
N PRO A 246 -6.88 8.96 -26.14
CA PRO A 246 -7.61 8.22 -25.11
C PRO A 246 -8.39 7.00 -25.65
N GLU A 247 -8.91 7.07 -26.87
CA GLU A 247 -9.59 5.96 -27.53
C GLU A 247 -8.65 4.78 -27.79
N GLN A 248 -7.39 5.06 -28.12
CA GLN A 248 -6.35 4.06 -28.34
C GLN A 248 -5.90 3.46 -27.01
N ILE A 249 -5.79 4.27 -25.96
CA ILE A 249 -5.49 3.81 -24.59
C ILE A 249 -6.54 2.81 -24.11
N LEU A 250 -7.83 3.07 -24.38
CA LEU A 250 -8.93 2.16 -23.99
C LEU A 250 -8.90 0.80 -24.70
N GLN A 251 -8.20 0.68 -25.84
CA GLN A 251 -7.98 -0.61 -26.51
C GLN A 251 -6.84 -1.42 -25.89
N GLN A 252 -5.94 -0.76 -25.14
CA GLN A 252 -4.82 -1.40 -24.47
C GLN A 252 -5.24 -1.96 -23.10
N ARG A 253 -4.52 -2.98 -22.63
CA ARG A 253 -4.60 -3.40 -21.23
C ARG A 253 -3.65 -2.55 -20.40
N SER A 254 -4.22 -1.68 -19.58
CA SER A 254 -3.54 -0.78 -18.66
C SER A 254 -3.53 -1.36 -17.25
N VAL A 255 -2.35 -1.75 -16.74
CA VAL A 255 -2.14 -2.12 -15.33
C VAL A 255 -1.06 -1.22 -14.74
N LEU A 256 -1.50 -0.22 -14.00
CA LEU A 256 -0.68 0.92 -13.57
C LEU A 256 -0.59 0.95 -12.04
N VAL A 257 0.52 1.47 -11.53
CA VAL A 257 0.75 1.70 -10.11
C VAL A 257 1.12 3.15 -9.87
N LEU A 258 0.40 3.80 -8.98
CA LEU A 258 0.72 5.08 -8.37
C LEU A 258 1.09 4.85 -6.91
N SER A 259 2.11 5.51 -6.40
CA SER A 259 2.53 5.28 -5.03
C SER A 259 3.13 6.49 -4.36
N SER A 260 3.15 6.49 -3.03
CA SER A 260 3.68 7.59 -2.24
C SER A 260 5.21 7.66 -2.27
N GLY A 261 5.93 6.54 -2.45
CA GLY A 261 7.36 6.53 -2.80
C GLY A 261 8.32 6.96 -1.68
N ALA A 262 7.89 6.91 -0.42
CA ALA A 262 8.79 7.02 0.74
C ALA A 262 9.04 5.64 1.37
N ASP A 263 10.15 5.46 2.09
CA ASP A 263 10.43 4.25 2.89
C ASP A 263 9.46 4.07 4.07
N GLU A 264 8.51 4.99 4.26
CA GLU A 264 7.46 4.96 5.27
C GLU A 264 6.09 5.31 4.67
N PRO A 265 5.01 4.60 5.02
CA PRO A 265 3.67 5.13 4.80
C PRO A 265 3.45 6.28 5.79
N VAL A 266 2.56 7.20 5.43
CA VAL A 266 1.80 7.99 6.42
C VAL A 266 2.67 8.69 7.46
N SER A 267 3.02 9.96 7.21
CA SER A 267 3.42 10.80 8.34
C SER A 267 2.23 10.89 9.30
N ASP A 268 2.41 10.50 10.57
CA ASP A 268 1.47 10.82 11.66
C ASP A 268 1.19 12.34 11.75
N GLU A 269 2.06 13.16 11.14
CA GLU A 269 1.89 14.61 11.09
C GLU A 269 0.77 15.04 10.13
N GLY A 270 0.43 14.18 9.15
CA GLY A 270 -0.73 14.30 8.26
C GLY A 270 -1.06 15.70 7.71
N LYS A 271 -2.26 15.84 7.14
CA LYS A 271 -2.88 17.12 6.81
C LYS A 271 -4.39 16.93 6.79
N GLU A 272 -5.10 17.72 7.60
CA GLU A 272 -6.58 17.64 7.71
C GLU A 272 -7.08 16.21 8.04
N GLY A 273 -6.33 15.44 8.85
CA GLY A 273 -6.69 14.06 9.23
C GLY A 273 -6.32 12.99 8.18
N HIS A 274 -5.57 13.35 7.14
CA HIS A 274 -5.14 12.47 6.07
C HIS A 274 -3.62 12.38 6.00
N SER A 275 -3.07 11.32 5.37
CA SER A 275 -1.66 11.35 4.99
C SER A 275 -1.40 12.47 3.97
N ILE A 276 -0.18 12.99 3.88
CA ILE A 276 0.16 14.05 2.91
C ILE A 276 -0.10 13.57 1.46
N PHE A 277 0.20 12.30 1.18
CA PHE A 277 -0.07 11.68 -0.12
C PHE A 277 -1.57 11.56 -0.40
N ALA A 278 -2.34 11.01 0.53
CA ALA A 278 -3.78 10.84 0.41
C ALA A 278 -4.50 12.20 0.30
N TRP A 279 -4.09 13.19 1.08
CA TRP A 279 -4.64 14.55 1.01
C TRP A 279 -4.45 15.16 -0.39
N ASN A 280 -3.24 15.08 -0.94
CA ASN A 280 -2.96 15.58 -2.30
C ASN A 280 -3.71 14.80 -3.38
N LEU A 281 -3.86 13.48 -3.22
CA LEU A 281 -4.68 12.65 -4.10
C LEU A 281 -6.16 13.05 -4.04
N ILE A 282 -6.73 13.24 -2.85
CA ILE A 282 -8.12 13.66 -2.65
C ILE A 282 -8.37 14.99 -3.35
N LYS A 283 -7.53 16.02 -3.13
CA LYS A 283 -7.65 17.32 -3.80
C LYS A 283 -7.53 17.21 -5.32
N THR A 284 -6.62 16.37 -5.81
CA THR A 284 -6.45 16.13 -7.25
C THR A 284 -7.68 15.48 -7.86
N LEU A 285 -8.24 14.44 -7.23
CA LEU A 285 -9.45 13.77 -7.70
C LEU A 285 -10.70 14.66 -7.60
N GLN A 286 -10.79 15.53 -6.58
CA GLN A 286 -11.86 16.52 -6.44
C GLN A 286 -11.85 17.59 -7.53
N SER A 287 -10.67 17.95 -8.03
CA SER A 287 -10.51 18.95 -9.10
C SER A 287 -10.45 18.36 -10.50
N ALA A 288 -10.30 17.04 -10.63
CA ALA A 288 -10.33 16.36 -11.90
C ALA A 288 -11.73 16.42 -12.54
N GLY A 289 -11.75 16.47 -13.87
CA GLY A 289 -12.94 16.60 -14.69
C GLY A 289 -12.71 16.06 -16.08
N GLY A 290 -13.79 15.64 -16.74
CA GLY A 290 -13.73 15.03 -18.06
C GLY A 290 -12.92 13.73 -18.04
N LEU A 291 -12.08 13.55 -19.06
CA LEU A 291 -11.19 12.40 -19.20
C LEU A 291 -9.76 12.81 -18.81
N THR A 292 -9.28 12.28 -17.69
CA THR A 292 -7.98 12.64 -17.10
C THR A 292 -7.07 11.40 -17.07
N PRO A 293 -5.93 11.39 -17.77
CA PRO A 293 -4.96 10.30 -17.70
C PRO A 293 -4.31 10.15 -16.32
N GLY A 294 -3.97 8.91 -15.95
CA GLY A 294 -3.34 8.56 -14.69
C GLY A 294 -2.01 9.26 -14.49
N ALA A 295 -1.22 9.41 -15.55
CA ALA A 295 0.03 10.18 -15.50
C ALA A 295 -0.21 11.66 -15.14
N GLN A 296 -1.33 12.25 -15.55
CA GLN A 296 -1.68 13.63 -15.19
C GLN A 296 -2.10 13.73 -13.72
N VAL A 297 -2.85 12.75 -13.22
CA VAL A 297 -3.18 12.65 -11.78
C VAL A 297 -1.90 12.51 -10.96
N TRP A 298 -0.99 11.59 -11.33
CA TRP A 298 0.30 11.44 -10.68
C TRP A 298 1.10 12.74 -10.68
N SER A 299 1.22 13.43 -11.81
CA SER A 299 2.01 14.66 -11.91
C SER A 299 1.52 15.73 -10.94
N LYS A 300 0.20 15.92 -10.82
CA LYS A 300 -0.41 16.85 -9.85
C LYS A 300 -0.16 16.42 -8.40
N VAL A 301 -0.36 15.15 -8.08
CA VAL A 301 -0.10 14.60 -6.74
C VAL A 301 1.38 14.74 -6.38
N SER A 302 2.29 14.36 -7.27
CA SER A 302 3.73 14.43 -7.07
C SER A 302 4.21 15.85 -6.85
N LYS A 303 3.66 16.84 -7.57
CA LYS A 303 3.97 18.25 -7.34
C LYS A 303 3.50 18.72 -5.97
N GLY A 304 2.28 18.37 -5.57
CA GLY A 304 1.72 18.75 -4.27
C GLY A 304 2.49 18.12 -3.11
N VAL A 305 2.75 16.82 -3.19
CA VAL A 305 3.52 16.09 -2.18
C VAL A 305 4.94 16.65 -2.05
N THR A 306 5.68 16.79 -3.15
CA THR A 306 7.08 17.26 -3.09
C THR A 306 7.25 18.72 -2.61
N THR A 307 6.18 19.53 -2.72
CA THR A 307 6.16 20.90 -2.18
C THR A 307 5.99 20.91 -0.67
N GLU A 308 5.20 19.98 -0.13
CA GLU A 308 4.83 19.94 1.30
C GLU A 308 5.75 19.03 2.11
N TYR A 309 6.32 18.01 1.47
CA TYR A 309 7.11 16.98 2.11
C TYR A 309 8.16 16.40 1.14
N PRO A 310 9.39 16.08 1.60
CA PRO A 310 10.45 15.51 0.77
C PRO A 310 10.23 14.03 0.38
N GLN A 311 8.98 13.66 0.09
CA GLN A 311 8.56 12.38 -0.46
C GLN A 311 8.43 12.46 -1.98
N GLN A 312 8.76 11.38 -2.69
CA GLN A 312 8.79 11.33 -4.15
C GLN A 312 7.81 10.28 -4.69
N PRO A 313 6.53 10.65 -4.93
CA PRO A 313 5.55 9.73 -5.48
C PRO A 313 6.01 9.12 -6.82
N GLN A 314 5.81 7.81 -6.97
CA GLN A 314 6.24 7.07 -8.16
C GLN A 314 5.05 6.58 -8.98
N TYR A 315 5.21 6.59 -10.30
CA TYR A 315 4.25 6.08 -11.27
C TYR A 315 4.91 5.08 -12.21
N GLY A 316 4.25 3.97 -12.47
CA GLY A 316 4.79 2.94 -13.33
C GLY A 316 3.76 1.91 -13.75
N ALA A 317 4.19 1.02 -14.61
CA ALA A 317 3.39 -0.06 -15.16
C ALA A 317 3.84 -1.42 -14.61
N VAL A 318 2.88 -2.32 -14.39
CA VAL A 318 3.13 -3.71 -13.96
C VAL A 318 3.06 -4.61 -15.19
N VAL A 319 4.19 -4.79 -15.85
CA VAL A 319 4.32 -5.62 -17.07
C VAL A 319 4.04 -7.08 -16.74
N SER A 320 4.49 -7.54 -15.57
CA SER A 320 4.22 -8.90 -15.06
C SER A 320 2.73 -9.21 -14.89
N ALA A 321 1.88 -8.17 -14.74
CA ALA A 321 0.43 -8.28 -14.64
C ALA A 321 -0.30 -8.13 -16.00
N GLY A 322 0.44 -8.10 -17.10
CA GLY A 322 -0.12 -8.07 -18.47
C GLY A 322 -0.39 -6.66 -19.00
N HIS A 323 0.29 -5.64 -18.49
CA HIS A 323 0.21 -4.30 -19.06
C HIS A 323 0.77 -4.25 -20.49
N THR A 324 0.07 -3.57 -21.40
CA THR A 324 0.47 -3.36 -22.79
C THR A 324 1.12 -1.98 -22.97
N GLU A 325 2.11 -1.88 -23.86
CA GLU A 325 2.77 -0.62 -24.21
C GLU A 325 1.80 0.47 -24.68
N GLY A 326 2.09 1.72 -24.29
CA GLY A 326 1.27 2.89 -24.59
C GLY A 326 -0.01 3.02 -23.74
N GLY A 327 -0.38 2.01 -22.96
CA GLY A 327 -1.52 2.09 -22.06
C GLY A 327 -1.32 3.09 -20.92
N ASP A 328 -2.38 3.81 -20.56
CA ASP A 328 -2.49 4.55 -19.31
C ASP A 328 -3.86 4.24 -18.66
N PHE A 329 -4.04 4.59 -17.41
CA PHE A 329 -5.34 4.54 -16.75
C PHE A 329 -6.11 5.83 -17.00
N LEU A 330 -7.41 5.76 -17.32
CA LEU A 330 -8.22 6.94 -17.57
C LEU A 330 -9.26 7.15 -16.46
N PHE A 331 -9.12 8.24 -15.71
CA PHE A 331 -10.15 8.75 -14.82
C PHE A 331 -11.21 9.48 -15.64
N ARG A 332 -12.47 9.06 -15.53
CA ARG A 332 -13.59 9.64 -16.31
C ARG A 332 -14.74 10.03 -15.39
N THR A 333 -15.04 11.33 -15.30
CA THR A 333 -16.28 11.81 -14.65
C THR A 333 -17.51 11.42 -15.49
N PRO A 334 -18.70 11.23 -14.87
CA PRO A 334 -19.94 10.94 -15.57
C PRO A 334 -20.29 11.92 -16.69
#